data_AF-A0A4R3NMG2-F1
#
_entry.id   AF-A0A4R3NMG2-F1
#
_cell.length_a   1.000
_cell.length_b   1.000
_cell.length_c   1.000
_cell.angle_alpha   90.00
_cell.angle_beta   90.00
_cell.angle_gamma   90.00
#
_symmetry.space_group_name_H-M   'P 1'
#
loop_
_entity.id
_entity.type
_entity.pdbx_description
1 polymer ?
#
loop_
_entity_poly.entity_id
_entity_poly.type
_entity_poly.pdbx_seq_one_letter_code
_entity_poly.pdbx_strand_id
1 'polypeptide(L)'
;MSATLIDTLLSDTLCLHATKLQKAHRDGHGLSASDCQRLSDELHVLRKLARNTEQELSVHRLEQARREGFEILEDEATRKLKQMIADPDGKIVRPDFKGGKA
;
A
#
# COMPACT_ATOMS: atom_id res chain seq x y z
N MET A 1 6.17 -20.47 9.92
CA MET A 1 4.90 -20.61 9.18
C MET A 1 4.90 -19.57 8.08
N SER A 2 5.23 -20.00 6.86
CA SER A 2 5.34 -19.13 5.69
C SER A 2 3.93 -18.72 5.27
N ALA A 3 3.57 -17.46 5.53
CA ALA A 3 2.41 -16.85 4.91
C ALA A 3 2.71 -16.71 3.41
N THR A 4 2.40 -17.75 2.66
CA THR A 4 2.13 -17.62 1.22
C THR A 4 0.80 -16.90 1.09
N LEU A 5 0.80 -15.62 1.46
CA LEU A 5 -0.21 -14.69 0.99
C LEU A 5 0.02 -14.66 -0.51
N ILE A 6 -0.80 -15.41 -1.24
CA ILE A 6 -0.96 -15.21 -2.65
C ILE A 6 -1.56 -13.80 -2.74
N ASP A 7 -0.70 -12.78 -2.85
CA ASP A 7 -1.06 -11.40 -3.23
C ASP A 7 -1.50 -11.40 -4.70
N THR A 8 -2.47 -12.25 -5.04
CA THR A 8 -3.18 -12.09 -6.31
C THR A 8 -4.25 -11.08 -6.08
N LEU A 9 -4.12 -9.94 -6.73
CA LEU A 9 -5.18 -8.96 -6.86
C LEU A 9 -6.45 -9.65 -7.39
N LEU A 10 -7.61 -9.20 -6.94
CA LEU A 10 -8.90 -9.64 -7.47
C LEU A 10 -8.95 -9.38 -8.98
N SER A 11 -8.36 -8.28 -9.45
CA SER A 11 -8.23 -7.98 -10.87
C SER A 11 -7.43 -9.04 -11.66
N ASP A 12 -6.41 -9.66 -11.05
CA ASP A 12 -5.59 -10.70 -11.66
C ASP A 12 -6.32 -12.05 -11.72
N THR A 13 -7.03 -12.40 -10.65
CA THR A 13 -7.85 -13.63 -10.62
C THR A 13 -8.98 -13.56 -11.65
N LEU A 14 -9.65 -12.42 -11.78
CA LEU A 14 -10.67 -12.19 -12.81
C LEU A 14 -10.10 -12.29 -14.24
N CYS A 15 -8.89 -11.78 -14.46
CA CYS A 15 -8.17 -11.93 -15.73
C CYS A 15 -7.90 -13.41 -16.04
N LEU A 16 -7.43 -14.17 -15.04
CA LEU A 16 -7.19 -15.60 -15.18
C LEU A 16 -8.48 -16.36 -15.50
N HIS A 17 -9.61 -16.01 -14.88
CA HIS A 17 -10.89 -16.63 -15.18
C HIS A 17 -11.39 -16.33 -16.60
N ALA A 18 -11.22 -15.10 -17.09
CA ALA A 18 -11.57 -14.74 -18.46
C ALA A 18 -10.76 -15.56 -19.48
N THR A 19 -9.45 -15.72 -19.26
CA THR A 19 -8.59 -16.53 -20.16
C THR A 19 -8.95 -18.02 -20.12
N LYS A 20 -9.26 -18.57 -18.94
CA LYS A 20 -9.72 -19.96 -18.80
C LYS A 20 -11.05 -20.19 -19.52
N LEU A 21 -11.98 -19.24 -19.43
CA LEU A 21 -13.28 -19.32 -20.09
C LEU A 21 -13.16 -19.30 -21.62
N GLN A 22 -12.32 -18.41 -22.15
CA GLN A 22 -12.02 -18.38 -23.59
C GLN A 22 -11.33 -19.66 -24.07
N LYS A 23 -10.41 -20.20 -23.27
CA LYS A 23 -9.75 -21.48 -23.56
C LYS A 23 -10.77 -22.63 -23.58
N ALA A 24 -11.64 -22.72 -22.57
CA ALA A 24 -12.66 -23.76 -22.50
C ALA A 24 -13.64 -23.73 -23.68
N HIS A 25 -13.96 -22.53 -24.20
CA HIS A 25 -14.75 -22.41 -25.43
C HIS A 25 -14.00 -22.93 -26.66
N ARG A 26 -12.72 -22.57 -26.83
CA ARG A 26 -11.88 -23.10 -27.93
C ARG A 26 -11.74 -24.61 -27.90
N ASP A 27 -11.64 -25.17 -26.69
CA ASP A 27 -11.50 -26.61 -26.46
C ASP A 27 -12.85 -27.36 -26.64
N GLY A 28 -13.93 -26.66 -26.98
CA GLY A 28 -15.22 -27.26 -27.34
C GLY A 28 -16.10 -27.67 -26.15
N HIS A 29 -15.86 -27.15 -24.95
CA HIS A 29 -16.55 -27.54 -23.72
C HIS A 29 -17.99 -27.02 -23.57
N GLY A 30 -18.78 -26.97 -24.65
CA GLY A 30 -20.24 -26.78 -24.59
C GLY A 30 -20.74 -25.37 -24.26
N LEU A 31 -19.87 -24.36 -24.14
CA LEU A 31 -20.32 -22.96 -24.10
C LEU A 31 -20.61 -22.45 -25.51
N SER A 32 -21.80 -21.89 -25.71
CA SER A 32 -22.10 -21.07 -26.89
C SER A 32 -21.11 -19.90 -27.00
N ALA A 33 -20.72 -19.55 -28.22
CA ALA A 33 -19.85 -18.40 -28.48
C ALA A 33 -20.44 -17.09 -27.91
N SER A 34 -21.76 -16.94 -27.97
CA SER A 34 -22.46 -15.77 -27.43
C SER A 34 -22.37 -15.67 -25.91
N ASP A 35 -22.50 -16.80 -25.20
CA ASP A 35 -22.40 -16.83 -23.74
C ASP A 35 -20.95 -16.66 -23.28
N CYS A 36 -20.00 -17.23 -24.03
CA CYS A 36 -18.58 -17.04 -23.76
C CYS A 36 -18.18 -15.57 -23.89
N GLN A 37 -18.64 -14.89 -24.94
CA GLN A 37 -18.39 -13.47 -25.15
C GLN A 37 -19.01 -12.62 -24.03
N ARG A 38 -20.29 -12.86 -23.70
CA ARG A 38 -21.00 -12.15 -22.64
C ARG A 38 -20.29 -12.28 -21.29
N LEU A 39 -19.92 -13.50 -20.90
CA LEU A 39 -19.20 -13.74 -19.64
C LEU A 39 -17.81 -13.12 -19.65
N SER A 40 -17.11 -13.12 -20.79
CA SER A 40 -15.82 -12.44 -20.93
C SER A 40 -15.95 -10.93 -20.74
N ASP A 41 -17.01 -10.32 -21.27
CA ASP A 41 -17.26 -8.88 -21.13
C ASP A 41 -17.65 -8.49 -19.69
N GLU A 42 -18.49 -9.29 -19.04
CA GLU A 42 -18.83 -9.12 -17.62
C GLU A 42 -17.57 -9.23 -16.73
N LEU A 43 -16.73 -10.25 -16.95
CA LEU A 43 -15.46 -10.41 -16.24
C LEU A 43 -14.49 -9.23 -16.49
N HIS A 44 -14.51 -8.66 -17.69
CA HIS A 44 -13.71 -7.49 -18.02
C HIS A 44 -14.17 -6.24 -17.24
N VAL A 45 -15.47 -6.03 -17.12
CA VAL A 45 -16.04 -4.94 -16.32
C VAL A 45 -15.70 -5.12 -14.83
N LEU A 46 -15.89 -6.34 -14.30
CA LEU A 46 -15.54 -6.66 -12.91
C LEU A 46 -14.05 -6.46 -12.65
N ARG A 47 -13.18 -6.82 -13.60
CA ARG A 47 -11.74 -6.60 -13.49
C ARG A 47 -11.39 -5.12 -13.40
N LYS A 48 -12.05 -4.26 -14.19
CA LYS A 48 -11.84 -2.81 -14.13
C LYS A 48 -12.27 -2.25 -12.78
N LEU A 49 -13.43 -2.67 -12.28
CA LEU A 49 -13.90 -2.27 -10.95
C LEU A 49 -12.94 -2.71 -9.86
N ALA A 50 -12.54 -3.98 -9.85
CA ALA A 50 -11.59 -4.53 -8.90
C ALA A 50 -10.27 -3.74 -8.89
N ARG A 51 -9.73 -3.43 -10.07
CA ARG A 51 -8.50 -2.64 -10.19
C ARG A 51 -8.63 -1.23 -9.61
N ASN A 52 -9.76 -0.56 -9.84
CA ASN A 52 -9.99 0.77 -9.28
C ASN A 52 -10.07 0.71 -7.74
N THR A 53 -10.78 -0.27 -7.19
CA THR A 53 -10.87 -0.46 -5.74
C THR A 53 -9.53 -0.82 -5.12
N GLU A 54 -8.72 -1.65 -5.78
CA GLU A 54 -7.36 -1.98 -5.34
C GLU A 54 -6.46 -0.74 -5.31
N GLN A 55 -6.56 0.13 -6.32
CA GLN A 55 -5.82 1.39 -6.36
C GLN A 55 -6.25 2.34 -5.25
N GLU A 56 -7.55 2.51 -5.04
CA GLU A 56 -8.09 3.36 -3.97
C GLU A 56 -7.64 2.85 -2.60
N LEU A 57 -7.74 1.54 -2.35
CA LEU A 57 -7.28 0.92 -1.12
C LEU A 57 -5.77 1.09 -0.92
N SER A 58 -4.98 0.98 -1.99
CA SER A 58 -3.53 1.20 -1.93
C SER A 58 -3.20 2.63 -1.51
N VAL A 59 -3.87 3.63 -2.09
CA VAL A 59 -3.70 5.04 -1.72
C VAL A 59 -4.13 5.28 -0.27
N HIS A 60 -5.26 4.73 0.15
CA HIS A 60 -5.74 4.87 1.53
C HIS A 60 -4.77 4.24 2.54
N ARG A 61 -4.20 3.07 2.23
CA ARG A 61 -3.18 2.42 3.07
C ARG A 61 -1.90 3.25 3.18
N LEU A 62 -1.47 3.88 2.09
CA LEU A 62 -0.33 4.79 2.11
C LEU A 62 -0.61 6.04 2.97
N GLU A 63 -1.81 6.60 2.87
CA GLU A 63 -2.22 7.74 3.70
C GLU A 63 -2.27 7.36 5.18
N GLN A 64 -2.83 6.21 5.52
CA GLN A 64 -2.88 5.72 6.88
C GLN A 64 -1.47 5.50 7.45
N ALA A 65 -0.59 4.81 6.71
CA ALA A 65 0.79 4.61 7.12
C ALA A 65 1.55 5.94 7.32
N ARG A 66 1.26 6.94 6.49
CA ARG A 66 1.80 8.29 6.65
C ARG A 66 1.32 8.92 7.97
N ARG A 67 0.03 8.87 8.28
CA ARG A 67 -0.53 9.42 9.52
C ARG A 67 0.08 8.75 10.75
N GLU A 68 0.12 7.41 10.76
CA GLU A 68 0.75 6.64 11.83
C GLU A 68 2.24 7.02 12.01
N GLY A 69 2.97 7.22 10.92
CA GLY A 69 4.36 7.70 10.96
C GLY A 69 4.51 9.11 11.53
N PHE A 70 3.59 10.02 11.22
CA PHE A 70 3.60 11.38 11.77
C PHE A 70 3.31 11.39 13.27
N GLU A 71 2.35 10.59 13.74
CA GLU A 71 2.04 10.48 15.17
C GLU A 71 3.25 10.00 15.97
N ILE A 72 3.94 8.97 15.48
CA ILE A 72 5.18 8.46 16.12
C ILE A 72 6.26 9.56 16.18
N LEU A 73 6.41 10.32 15.09
CA LEU A 73 7.42 11.37 15.01
C LEU A 73 7.09 12.55 15.93
N GLU A 74 5.81 12.93 16.02
CA GLU A 74 5.32 13.98 16.93
C GLU A 74 5.49 13.59 18.39
N ASP A 75 5.20 12.33 18.74
CA ASP A 75 5.41 11.79 20.07
C ASP A 75 6.89 11.82 20.48
N GLU A 76 7.78 11.40 19.60
CA GLU A 76 9.22 11.39 19.89
C GLU A 76 9.79 12.82 19.94
N ALA A 77 9.35 13.72 19.05
CA ALA A 77 9.72 15.13 19.09
C ALA A 77 9.25 15.80 20.39
N THR A 78 8.01 15.53 20.81
CA THR A 78 7.44 16.03 22.07
C THR A 78 8.21 15.49 23.26
N ARG A 79 8.57 14.20 23.26
CA ARG A 79 9.39 13.58 24.31
C ARG A 79 10.77 14.23 24.39
N LYS A 80 11.45 14.45 23.26
CA LYS A 80 12.77 15.13 23.23
C LYS A 80 12.69 16.57 23.70
N LEU A 81 11.65 17.30 23.30
CA LEU A 81 11.42 18.66 23.77
C LEU A 81 11.21 18.70 25.29
N LYS A 82 10.40 17.80 25.85
CA LYS A 82 10.22 17.67 27.31
C LYS A 82 11.55 17.38 28.03
N GLN A 83 12.39 16.52 27.46
CA GLN A 83 13.72 16.24 28.01
C GLN A 83 14.65 17.47 27.98
N MET A 84 14.56 18.32 26.96
CA MET A 84 15.33 19.57 26.89
C MET A 84 14.84 20.63 27.89
N ILE A 85 13.52 20.71 28.11
CA ILE A 85 12.93 21.65 29.07
C ILE A 85 13.26 21.24 30.53
N ALA A 86 13.31 19.94 30.80
CA ALA A 86 13.59 19.42 32.14
C ALA A 86 15.08 19.58 32.57
N ASP A 87 16.01 19.74 31.62
CA ASP A 87 17.44 19.93 31.89
C ASP A 87 18.04 21.00 30.95
N PRO A 88 17.74 22.29 31.19
CA PRO A 88 18.21 23.39 30.35
C PRO A 88 19.71 23.67 30.54
N ASP A 89 20.30 23.31 31.69
CA ASP A 89 21.70 23.62 32.02
C ASP A 89 22.69 22.54 31.54
N GLY A 90 22.28 21.28 31.36
CA GLY A 90 23.18 20.16 31.02
C GLY A 90 23.50 19.94 29.54
N LYS A 91 22.68 20.47 28.60
CA LYS A 91 22.77 20.14 27.16
C LYS A 91 22.99 21.31 26.21
N ILE A 92 23.02 22.54 26.69
CA ILE A 92 23.45 23.67 25.87
C ILE A 92 24.96 23.59 25.75
N VAL A 93 25.45 22.94 24.69
CA VAL A 93 26.84 23.09 24.25
C VAL A 93 26.99 24.54 23.84
N ARG A 94 27.42 25.41 24.77
CA ARG A 94 27.87 26.76 24.42
C ARG A 94 29.19 26.57 23.67
N PRO A 95 29.27 26.87 22.36
CA PRO A 95 30.55 26.84 21.68
C PRO A 95 31.43 27.88 22.39
N ASP A 96 32.52 27.42 23.00
CA ASP A 96 33.49 28.35 23.59
C ASP A 96 34.24 29.01 22.43
N PHE A 97 33.80 30.20 22.05
CA PHE A 97 34.48 31.01 21.03
C PHE A 97 35.80 31.61 21.53
N LYS A 98 36.27 31.26 22.74
CA LYS A 98 37.60 31.66 23.23
C LYS A 98 38.67 30.65 22.84
N GLY A 99 38.91 30.56 21.54
CA GLY A 99 40.13 29.98 20.98
C GLY A 99 40.90 31.04 20.19
N GLY A 100 41.70 31.87 20.87
CA GLY A 100 42.68 32.71 20.17
C GLY A 100 43.22 33.91 20.93
N LYS A 101 44.17 33.70 21.85
CA LYS A 101 45.60 33.97 21.65
C LYS A 101 46.36 33.86 22.98
N ALA A 102 47.62 33.45 22.81
CA ALA A 102 48.67 33.28 23.80
C ALA A 102 48.89 34.51 24.71
#